data_AF-A0A3B9IN75-F1
#
_entry.id   AF-A0A3B9IN75-F1
#
_cell.length_a   1.000
_cell.length_b   1.000
_cell.length_c   1.000
_cell.angle_alpha   90.00
_cell.angle_beta   90.00
_cell.angle_gamma   90.00
#
_symmetry.space_group_name_H-M   'P 1'
#
loop_
_entity.id
_entity.type
_entity.pdbx_description
1 polymer ?
#
loop_
_entity_poly.entity_id
_entity_poly.type
_entity_poly.pdbx_seq_one_letter_code
_entity_poly.pdbx_strand_id
1 'polypeptide(L)' 'LIGRLIYRHPAGHEASFAMMLDALHPGPEDRLLDLGCGGGVFLERVLARGASAAGLDHSPDMVAETRRRNAAALAAGRL' A
#
# COMPACT_ATOMS: atom_id res chain seq x y z
N LEU A 1 -0.68 -20.53 3.69
CA LEU A 1 -1.14 -20.13 5.04
C LEU A 1 -0.14 -19.20 5.76
N ILE A 2 1.13 -19.57 5.91
CA ILE A 2 2.14 -18.73 6.60
C ILE A 2 2.50 -17.45 5.82
N GLY A 3 2.78 -17.56 4.51
CA GLY A 3 3.13 -16.38 3.68
C GLY A 3 2.06 -15.28 3.73
N ARG A 4 0.78 -15.64 3.66
CA ARG A 4 -0.36 -14.70 3.78
C ARG A 4 -0.37 -13.96 5.11
N LEU A 5 0.09 -14.58 6.20
CA LEU A 5 0.16 -13.93 7.52
C LEU A 5 1.32 -12.92 7.57
N ILE A 6 2.48 -13.29 7.01
CA ILE A 6 3.68 -12.44 6.95
C ILE A 6 3.41 -11.18 6.11
N TYR A 7 2.76 -11.32 4.95
CA TYR A 7 2.51 -10.17 4.06
C TYR A 7 1.32 -9.29 4.49
N ARG A 8 0.45 -9.78 5.40
CA ARG A 8 -0.54 -8.95 6.08
C ARG A 8 0.09 -8.02 7.12
N HIS A 9 1.19 -8.46 7.73
CA HIS A 9 1.89 -7.72 8.78
C HIS A 9 3.39 -7.70 8.47
N PRO A 10 3.82 -6.89 7.49
CA PRO A 10 5.19 -6.89 6.97
C PRO A 10 6.15 -6.16 7.93
N ALA A 11 6.26 -6.64 9.17
CA ALA A 11 7.07 -6.00 10.22
C ALA A 11 8.53 -5.76 9.78
N GLY A 12 9.09 -6.64 8.95
CA GLY A 12 10.44 -6.49 8.38
C GLY A 12 10.60 -5.33 7.38
N HIS A 13 9.50 -4.76 6.87
CA HIS A 13 9.51 -3.66 5.89
C HIS A 13 9.24 -2.29 6.52
N GLU A 14 8.94 -2.23 7.82
CA GLU A 14 8.57 -0.99 8.51
C GLU A 14 9.62 0.11 8.35
N ALA A 15 10.90 -0.22 8.57
CA ALA A 15 12.00 0.72 8.42
C ALA A 15 12.12 1.22 6.98
N SER A 16 12.01 0.33 6.00
CA SER A 16 12.06 0.70 4.58
C SER A 16 10.88 1.59 4.17
N PHE A 17 9.67 1.32 4.66
CA PHE A 17 8.51 2.17 4.40
C PHE A 17 8.70 3.57 4.97
N ALA A 18 9.21 3.71 6.20
CA ALA A 18 9.51 5.01 6.78
C ALA A 18 10.52 5.78 5.92
N MET A 19 11.64 5.14 5.54
CA MET A 19 12.65 5.75 4.68
C MET A 19 12.10 6.17 3.31
N MET A 20 11.28 5.34 2.66
CA MET A 20 10.68 5.68 1.36
C MET A 20 9.71 6.84 1.49
N LEU A 21 8.90 6.85 2.54
CA LEU A 21 7.96 7.94 2.83
C LEU A 21 8.71 9.25 3.08
N ASP A 22 9.82 9.22 3.81
CA ASP A 22 10.65 10.39 4.07
C ASP A 22 11.46 10.83 2.84
N ALA A 23 11.76 9.94 1.90
CA ALA A 23 12.41 10.33 0.66
C ALA A 23 11.41 10.95 -0.33
N LEU A 24 10.25 10.31 -0.49
CA LEU A 24 9.27 10.65 -1.52
C LEU A 24 8.38 11.84 -1.15
N HIS A 25 8.13 12.08 0.14
CA HIS A 25 7.22 13.13 0.62
C HIS A 25 5.88 13.21 -0.13
N PRO A 26 5.16 12.08 -0.33
CA PRO A 26 3.95 12.07 -1.15
C PRO A 26 2.89 13.02 -0.59
N GLY A 27 2.29 13.81 -1.49
CA GLY A 27 1.23 14.76 -1.20
C GLY A 27 0.05 14.65 -2.19
N PRO A 28 -0.95 15.55 -2.10
CA PRO A 28 -2.21 15.46 -2.84
C PRO A 28 -2.09 15.41 -4.36
N GLU A 29 -1.04 16.01 -4.92
CA GLU A 29 -0.80 16.06 -6.37
C GLU A 29 -0.05 14.82 -6.89
N ASP A 30 0.43 13.96 -5.99
CA ASP A 30 1.24 12.81 -6.35
C ASP A 30 0.39 11.57 -6.69
N ARG A 31 0.95 10.76 -7.60
CA ARG A 31 0.39 9.47 -8.02
C ARG A 31 1.47 8.40 -7.91
N LEU A 32 1.31 7.48 -6.96
CA LEU A 32 2.29 6.43 -6.69
C LEU A 32 1.88 5.09 -7.31
N LEU A 33 2.85 4.33 -7.83
CA LEU A 33 2.66 2.93 -8.22
C LEU A 33 3.51 2.02 -7.33
N ASP A 34 2.87 1.10 -6.61
CA ASP A 34 3.53 0.09 -5.78
C ASP A 34 3.52 -1.28 -6.49
N LEU A 35 4.70 -1.78 -6.84
CA LEU A 35 4.90 -3.06 -7.53
C LEU A 35 5.24 -4.15 -6.52
N GLY A 36 4.37 -5.15 -6.40
CA GLY A 36 4.40 -6.10 -5.29
C GLY A 36 3.78 -5.52 -4.03
N CYS A 37 2.62 -4.87 -4.15
CA CYS A 37 2.01 -4.11 -3.06
C CYS A 37 1.58 -4.96 -1.85
N GLY A 38 1.57 -6.29 -1.99
CA GLY A 38 1.25 -7.23 -0.92
C GLY A 38 -0.12 -6.93 -0.33
N GLY A 39 -0.21 -6.91 1.01
CA GLY A 39 -1.45 -6.52 1.69
C GLY A 39 -1.77 -5.03 1.66
N GLY A 40 -0.94 -4.18 1.07
CA GLY A 40 -1.22 -2.75 0.88
C GLY A 40 -0.99 -1.87 2.11
N VAL A 41 -0.08 -2.25 3.03
CA VAL A 41 0.32 -1.41 4.19
C VAL A 41 1.00 -0.13 3.72
N PHE A 42 1.90 -0.22 2.75
CA PHE A 42 2.62 0.96 2.25
C PHE A 42 1.67 1.93 1.55
N LEU A 43 0.80 1.41 0.68
CA LEU A 43 -0.25 2.16 0.01
C LEU A 43 -1.15 2.90 1.01
N GLU A 44 -1.56 2.27 2.12
CA GLU A 44 -2.35 2.92 3.17
C GLU A 44 -1.67 4.19 3.70
N ARG A 45 -0.35 4.13 3.94
CA ARG A 45 0.42 5.28 4.44
C ARG A 45 0.58 6.38 3.40
N VAL A 46 0.80 6.00 2.15
CA VAL A 46 0.86 6.95 1.02
C VAL A 46 -0.49 7.66 0.86
N LEU A 47 -1.58 6.90 0.87
CA LEU A 47 -2.96 7.41 0.76
C LEU A 47 -3.35 8.30 1.94
N ALA A 48 -2.83 8.03 3.14
CA ALA A 48 -3.05 8.85 4.33
C ALA A 48 -2.37 10.23 4.25
N ARG A 49 -1.35 10.39 3.40
CA ARG A 49 -0.70 11.69 3.14
C ARG A 49 -1.40 12.51 2.06
N GLY A 50 -2.51 12.01 1.53
CA GLY A 50 -3.35 12.71 0.55
C GLY A 50 -3.09 12.34 -0.90
N ALA A 51 -1.98 11.64 -1.20
CA ALA A 51 -1.68 11.16 -2.54
C ALA A 51 -2.73 10.17 -3.06
N SER A 52 -2.73 9.99 -4.38
CA SER A 52 -3.38 8.84 -5.03
C SER A 52 -2.35 7.74 -5.29
N ALA A 53 -2.81 6.51 -5.39
CA ALA A 53 -1.92 5.39 -5.63
C ALA A 53 -2.57 4.30 -6.50
N ALA A 54 -1.75 3.42 -7.03
CA ALA A 54 -2.15 2.17 -7.64
C ALA A 54 -1.24 1.06 -7.11
N GLY A 55 -1.79 -0.13 -6.92
CA GLY A 55 -1.04 -1.30 -6.48
C GLY A 55 -1.13 -2.43 -7.49
N LEU A 56 0.00 -3.07 -7.77
CA LEU A 56 0.06 -4.31 -8.54
C LEU A 56 0.65 -5.41 -7.67
N ASP A 57 0.01 -6.57 -7.64
CA ASP A 57 0.58 -7.78 -7.04
C ASP A 57 0.16 -8.99 -7.88
N HIS A 58 1.06 -9.97 -8.01
CA HIS A 58 0.79 -11.20 -8.73
C HIS A 58 -0.19 -12.12 -7.98
N SER A 59 -0.31 -11.95 -6.66
CA SER A 59 -1.17 -12.76 -5.81
C SER A 59 -2.59 -12.17 -5.73
N PRO A 60 -3.63 -12.86 -6.23
CA PRO A 60 -5.02 -12.39 -6.12
C PRO A 60 -5.47 -12.20 -4.67
N ASP A 61 -4.96 -13.03 -3.75
CA ASP A 61 -5.24 -12.91 -2.31
C ASP A 61 -4.68 -11.60 -1.72
N MET A 62 -3.50 -11.17 -2.18
CA MET A 62 -2.89 -9.90 -1.76
C MET A 62 -3.66 -8.71 -2.34
N VAL A 63 -4.06 -8.78 -3.61
CA VAL A 63 -4.93 -7.75 -4.22
C VAL A 63 -6.25 -7.62 -3.45
N ALA A 64 -6.89 -8.74 -3.09
CA ALA A 64 -8.12 -8.72 -2.30
C ALA A 64 -7.91 -8.10 -0.92
N GLU A 65 -6.79 -8.42 -0.25
CA GLU A 65 -6.47 -7.83 1.05
C GLU A 65 -6.14 -6.34 0.96
N THR A 66 -5.39 -5.91 -0.05
CA THR A 66 -5.11 -4.48 -0.33
C THR A 66 -6.39 -3.71 -0.52
N ARG A 67 -7.32 -4.22 -1.34
CA ARG A 67 -8.64 -3.62 -1.56
C ARG A 67 -9.43 -3.53 -0.26
N ARG A 68 -9.43 -4.58 0.56
CA ARG A 68 -10.13 -4.61 1.83
C ARG A 68 -9.56 -3.61 2.82
N ARG A 69 -8.23 -3.54 2.95
CA ARG A 69 -7.52 -2.61 3.85
C ARG A 69 -7.77 -1.16 3.46
N ASN A 70 -7.73 -0.86 2.16
CA ASN A 70 -7.80 0.50 1.64
C ASN A 70 -9.18 0.84 1.02
N ALA A 71 -10.24 0.19 1.50
CA ALA A 71 -11.58 0.26 0.90
C ALA A 71 -12.12 1.68 0.77
N ALA A 72 -11.84 2.56 1.74
CA ALA A 72 -12.27 3.96 1.69
C ALA A 72 -11.59 4.74 0.56
N ALA A 73 -10.28 4.55 0.36
CA ALA A 73 -9.55 5.19 -0.72
C ALA A 73 -9.96 4.66 -2.09
N LEU A 74 -10.21 3.35 -2.19
CA LEU A 74 -10.74 2.69 -3.38
C LEU A 74 -12.12 3.24 -3.76
N ALA A 75 -13.03 3.36 -2.78
CA ALA A 75 -14.36 3.94 -3.00
C ALA A 75 -14.29 5.42 -3.42
N ALA A 76 -13.28 6.15 -2.96
CA ALA A 76 -13.01 7.53 -3.35
C ALA A 76 -12.26 7.67 -4.69
N GLY A 77 -11.94 6.56 -5.37
CA GLY A 77 -11.19 6.56 -6.63
C GLY A 77 -9.72 7.01 -6.51
N ARG A 78 -9.16 6.96 -5.29
CA ARG A 78 -7.75 7.29 -5.02
C ARG A 78 -6.82 6.08 -5.01
N LEU A 79 -7.38 4.87 -5.06
CA LEU A 79 -6.67 3.60 -5.17
C LEU A 79 -7.28 2.75 -6.30
#